data_AF-A0A3L6SWQ7-F1
#
_entry.id   AF-A0A3L6SWQ7-F1
#
_cell.length_a   1.000
_cell.length_b   1.000
_cell.length_c   1.000
_cell.angle_alpha   90.00
_cell.angle_beta   90.00
_cell.angle_gamma   90.00
#
_symmetry.space_group_name_H-M   'P 1'
#
loop_
_entity.id
_entity.type
_entity.pdbx_description
1 polymer ?
#
loop_
_entity_poly.entity_id
_entity_poly.type
_entity_poly.pdbx_seq_one_letter_code
_entity_poly.pdbx_strand_id
1 'polypeptide(L)'
;MATAYAPMASQVMKSSLVHSRPRGLSGAALTRRPRFTVKAIQPEKPTYQVVQPINGDPFIGSLETPVTSSPLVAWYLSNLPAYRTAVSPLLRGIEVGLAHGYLLVGPFALTGPLRNTPVHGQAGALGAAGLVTILSVCLTMYGVASFNEGDPSTAPTLTLTGRKKEADKLQTADGWAKFTGGFFFGGISGVLWAYFLLYVLDLPYYFK
;
A
#
# COMPACT_ATOMS: atom_id res chain seq x y z
N MET A 1 3.35 -60.03 -42.64
CA MET A 1 3.55 -59.46 -43.99
C MET A 1 3.02 -58.02 -43.93
N ALA A 2 3.80 -57.01 -43.54
CA ALA A 2 4.99 -56.42 -44.17
C ALA A 2 4.67 -55.72 -45.51
N THR A 3 4.39 -54.41 -45.44
CA THR A 3 4.63 -53.39 -46.48
C THR A 3 4.78 -52.05 -45.73
N ALA A 4 5.95 -51.44 -45.56
CA ALA A 4 6.95 -50.92 -46.51
C ALA A 4 6.65 -49.49 -47.01
N TYR A 5 7.44 -48.56 -46.44
CA TYR A 5 8.13 -47.39 -47.05
C TYR A 5 7.36 -46.15 -47.57
N ALA A 6 7.73 -45.02 -46.95
CA ALA A 6 7.67 -43.62 -47.41
C ALA A 6 8.62 -43.37 -48.63
N PRO A 7 8.85 -42.14 -49.17
CA PRO A 7 8.35 -40.81 -48.79
C PRO A 7 7.88 -39.94 -49.97
N MET A 8 7.12 -38.87 -49.70
CA MET A 8 6.81 -37.82 -50.67
C MET A 8 7.55 -36.53 -50.28
N ALA A 9 8.45 -36.09 -51.15
CA ALA A 9 9.27 -34.91 -51.00
C ALA A 9 8.57 -33.65 -51.52
N SER A 10 8.83 -32.54 -50.82
CA SER A 10 9.12 -31.19 -51.36
C SER A 10 8.14 -30.59 -52.38
N GLN A 11 7.55 -29.44 -52.03
CA GLN A 11 7.85 -28.16 -52.71
C GLN A 11 7.32 -27.00 -51.87
N VAL A 12 8.28 -26.28 -51.29
CA VAL A 12 8.13 -25.03 -50.55
C VAL A 12 7.71 -23.93 -51.52
N MET A 13 6.44 -23.51 -51.49
CA MET A 13 6.01 -22.28 -52.16
C MET A 13 6.46 -21.08 -51.33
N LYS A 14 7.52 -20.42 -51.81
CA LYS A 14 7.96 -19.08 -51.38
C LYS A 14 6.97 -18.05 -51.93
N SER A 15 6.17 -17.43 -51.06
CA SER A 15 5.45 -16.20 -51.41
C SER A 15 6.36 -15.00 -51.18
N SER A 16 6.94 -14.50 -52.26
CA SER A 16 7.68 -13.25 -52.32
C SER A 16 6.69 -12.07 -52.27
N LEU A 17 6.50 -11.46 -51.10
CA LEU A 17 5.86 -10.16 -50.98
C LEU A 17 6.84 -9.06 -51.41
N VAL A 18 6.56 -8.53 -52.59
CA VAL A 18 7.25 -7.41 -53.22
C VAL A 18 7.14 -6.17 -52.32
N HIS A 19 8.30 -5.68 -51.91
CA HIS A 19 8.51 -4.48 -51.10
C HIS A 19 8.31 -3.23 -51.97
N SER A 20 7.17 -2.54 -51.82
CA SER A 20 6.96 -1.20 -52.40
C SER A 20 7.48 -0.14 -51.42
N ARG A 21 8.64 0.44 -51.73
CA ARG A 21 9.13 1.68 -51.07
C ARG A 21 8.43 2.89 -51.68
N PRO A 22 7.74 3.74 -50.90
CA PRO A 22 7.47 5.09 -51.36
C PRO A 22 8.77 5.90 -51.32
N ARG A 23 9.14 6.37 -52.50
CA ARG A 23 10.27 7.25 -52.80
C ARG A 23 9.86 8.67 -52.40
N GLY A 24 10.67 9.35 -51.60
CA GLY A 24 10.60 10.80 -51.45
C GLY A 24 10.41 11.27 -50.02
N LEU A 25 11.53 11.50 -49.34
CA LEU A 25 11.77 12.67 -48.49
C LEU A 25 13.28 12.79 -48.36
N SER A 26 13.80 13.85 -48.99
CA SER A 26 15.20 14.23 -49.04
C SER A 26 15.75 14.49 -47.64
N GLY A 27 17.06 14.30 -47.48
CA GLY A 27 17.76 14.23 -46.21
C GLY A 27 17.48 15.41 -45.27
N ALA A 28 16.87 15.10 -44.14
CA ALA A 28 17.11 15.83 -42.91
C ALA A 28 17.82 14.85 -41.99
N ALA A 29 19.13 15.04 -41.82
CA ALA A 29 19.86 14.35 -40.77
C ALA A 29 19.12 14.63 -39.46
N LEU A 30 18.54 13.58 -38.86
CA LEU A 30 18.10 13.61 -37.48
C LEU A 30 19.36 13.88 -36.65
N THR A 31 19.67 15.16 -36.45
CA THR A 31 20.67 15.61 -35.50
C THR A 31 20.21 15.07 -34.17
N ARG A 32 20.85 13.98 -33.75
CA ARG A 32 20.78 13.41 -32.41
C ARG A 32 21.12 14.55 -31.46
N ARG A 33 20.10 15.26 -30.97
CA ARG A 33 20.27 16.31 -29.97
C ARG A 33 21.02 15.64 -28.82
N PRO A 34 22.23 16.10 -28.47
CA PRO A 34 22.88 15.59 -27.27
C PRO A 34 21.93 15.93 -26.12
N ARG A 35 21.34 14.92 -25.46
CA ARG A 35 20.75 15.11 -24.15
C ARG A 35 21.91 15.54 -23.26
N PHE A 36 21.98 16.84 -23.02
CA PHE A 36 22.94 17.43 -22.09
C PHE A 36 22.51 17.00 -20.69
N THR A 37 22.99 15.84 -20.26
CA THR A 37 22.86 15.41 -18.87
C THR A 37 23.90 16.20 -18.09
N VAL A 38 23.47 17.30 -17.46
CA VAL A 38 24.28 17.99 -16.46
C VAL A 38 24.47 17.02 -15.31
N LYS A 39 25.62 16.34 -15.28
CA LYS A 39 26.12 15.78 -14.03
C LYS A 39 26.59 16.98 -13.22
N ALA A 40 25.92 17.25 -12.10
CA ALA A 40 26.43 18.22 -11.15
C ALA A 40 27.88 17.83 -10.83
N ILE A 41 28.81 18.75 -11.09
CA ILE A 41 30.22 18.60 -10.76
C ILE A 41 30.25 18.47 -9.23
N GLN A 42 30.39 17.24 -8.74
CA GLN A 42 30.73 17.06 -7.33
C GLN A 42 32.15 17.61 -7.15
N PRO A 43 32.37 18.53 -6.18
CA PRO A 43 33.72 18.94 -5.84
C PRO A 43 34.54 17.71 -5.43
N GLU A 44 35.83 17.68 -5.75
CA GLU A 44 36.75 16.55 -5.52
C GLU A 44 36.80 16.05 -4.07
N LYS A 45 36.28 16.84 -3.12
CA LYS A 45 36.13 16.48 -1.71
C LYS A 45 34.65 16.15 -1.45
N PRO A 46 34.30 14.87 -1.23
CA PRO A 46 32.93 14.53 -0.86
C PRO A 46 32.63 15.09 0.53
N THR A 47 31.88 16.17 0.58
CA THR A 47 31.31 16.68 1.83
C THR A 47 30.25 15.69 2.28
N TYR A 48 30.22 15.34 3.57
CA TYR A 48 29.22 14.38 4.08
C TYR A 48 27.81 14.88 3.79
N GLN A 49 27.07 14.14 2.98
CA GLN A 49 25.71 14.50 2.55
C GLN A 49 24.70 13.52 3.13
N VAL A 50 23.79 14.08 3.93
CA VAL A 50 22.77 13.33 4.68
C VAL A 50 21.59 12.91 3.78
N VAL A 51 21.31 13.69 2.73
CA VAL A 51 20.21 13.42 1.79
C VAL A 51 20.75 12.73 0.55
N GLN A 52 20.25 11.53 0.26
CA GLN A 52 20.70 10.69 -0.85
C GLN A 52 19.53 10.34 -1.77
N PRO A 53 19.76 10.01 -3.05
CA PRO A 53 18.72 9.48 -3.91
C PRO A 53 18.22 8.13 -3.38
N ILE A 54 16.91 7.85 -3.54
CA ILE A 54 16.30 6.61 -3.05
C ILE A 54 16.97 5.37 -3.62
N ASN A 55 17.45 4.48 -2.75
CA ASN A 55 18.17 3.26 -3.12
C ASN A 55 19.35 3.48 -4.08
N GLY A 56 19.94 4.68 -4.09
CA GLY A 56 21.02 5.06 -5.01
C GLY A 56 20.57 5.41 -6.44
N ASP A 57 19.27 5.38 -6.76
CA ASP A 57 18.75 5.73 -8.09
C ASP A 57 18.17 7.17 -8.11
N PRO A 58 18.84 8.14 -8.77
CA PRO A 58 18.39 9.53 -8.81
C PRO A 58 17.23 9.79 -9.79
N PHE A 59 16.75 8.78 -10.52
CA PHE A 59 15.66 8.94 -11.48
C PHE A 59 14.28 8.55 -10.90
N ILE A 60 14.25 8.03 -9.68
CA ILE A 60 13.02 7.76 -8.93
C ILE A 60 12.66 9.00 -8.09
N GLY A 61 11.39 9.41 -8.14
CA GLY A 61 10.89 10.64 -7.50
C GLY A 61 10.77 10.58 -5.98
N SER A 62 11.85 10.23 -5.26
CA SER A 62 11.94 10.27 -3.80
C SER A 62 13.40 10.41 -3.34
N LEU A 63 13.61 10.85 -2.09
CA LEU A 63 14.92 11.05 -1.47
C LEU A 63 15.02 10.28 -0.13
N GLU A 64 16.19 9.72 0.13
CA GLU A 64 16.56 9.20 1.45
C GLU A 64 16.97 10.38 2.33
N THR A 65 16.21 10.56 3.40
CA THR A 65 16.42 11.58 4.41
C THR A 65 16.40 10.89 5.77
N PRO A 66 16.88 11.54 6.85
CA PRO A 66 16.76 10.98 8.20
C PRO A 66 15.31 10.72 8.63
N VAL A 67 14.33 11.37 7.99
CA VAL A 67 12.91 11.14 8.23
C VAL A 67 12.41 9.90 7.50
N THR A 68 12.86 9.66 6.26
CA THR A 68 12.39 8.55 5.42
C THR A 68 13.16 7.25 5.64
N SER A 69 14.48 7.33 5.81
CA SER A 69 15.41 6.17 5.82
C SER A 69 16.29 6.13 7.08
N SER A 70 15.73 6.42 8.24
CA SER A 70 16.42 6.22 9.53
C SER A 70 16.19 4.80 10.08
N PRO A 71 17.19 4.16 10.71
CA PRO A 71 17.03 2.83 11.30
C PRO A 71 15.86 2.72 12.27
N LEU A 72 15.62 3.74 13.09
CA LEU A 72 14.53 3.76 14.06
C LEU A 72 13.16 3.87 13.39
N VAL A 73 13.03 4.77 12.41
CA VAL A 73 11.77 4.97 11.67
C VAL A 73 11.46 3.74 10.83
N ALA A 74 12.45 3.20 10.12
CA ALA A 74 12.30 2.00 9.32
C ALA A 74 11.90 0.80 10.19
N TRP A 75 12.49 0.64 11.37
CA TRP A 75 12.11 -0.39 12.34
C TRP A 75 10.67 -0.21 12.83
N TYR A 76 10.29 1.01 13.23
CA TYR A 76 8.95 1.31 13.70
C TYR A 76 7.87 1.04 12.64
N LEU A 77 8.07 1.57 11.41
CA LEU A 77 7.15 1.36 10.30
C LEU A 77 7.07 -0.10 9.86
N SER A 78 8.18 -0.84 9.86
CA SER A 78 8.18 -2.26 9.47
C SER A 78 7.41 -3.16 10.44
N ASN A 79 7.31 -2.76 11.71
CA ASN A 79 6.61 -3.52 12.75
C ASN A 79 5.12 -3.17 12.87
N LEU A 80 4.69 -2.04 12.32
CA LEU A 80 3.29 -1.63 12.29
C LEU A 80 2.44 -2.62 11.47
N PRO A 81 1.18 -2.85 11.85
CA PRO A 81 0.29 -3.80 11.18
C PRO A 81 0.10 -3.47 9.69
N ALA A 82 0.17 -2.20 9.31
CA ALA A 82 0.07 -1.76 7.91
C ALA A 82 1.15 -2.39 7.00
N TYR A 83 2.39 -2.52 7.47
CA TYR A 83 3.52 -3.00 6.67
C TYR A 83 3.93 -4.45 6.96
N ARG A 84 3.20 -5.14 7.86
CA ARG A 84 3.48 -6.52 8.26
C ARG A 84 3.01 -7.54 7.23
N THR A 85 3.54 -7.49 6.01
CA THR A 85 3.10 -8.25 4.82
C THR A 85 3.00 -9.77 4.98
N ALA A 86 3.70 -10.37 5.94
CA ALA A 86 3.71 -11.82 6.16
C ALA A 86 2.54 -12.33 7.01
N VAL A 87 1.83 -11.45 7.72
CA VAL A 87 0.72 -11.82 8.63
C VAL A 87 -0.62 -11.73 7.91
N SER A 88 -1.61 -12.50 8.37
CA SER A 88 -2.95 -12.44 7.78
C SER A 88 -3.54 -11.01 7.87
N PRO A 89 -4.21 -10.53 6.81
CA PRO A 89 -4.85 -9.21 6.83
C PRO A 89 -5.88 -9.01 7.96
N LEU A 90 -6.52 -10.08 8.41
CA LEU A 90 -7.50 -10.06 9.50
C LEU A 90 -6.88 -9.58 10.81
N LEU A 91 -5.74 -10.15 11.22
CA LEU A 91 -5.05 -9.77 12.46
C LEU A 91 -4.59 -8.32 12.41
N ARG A 92 -4.10 -7.87 11.25
CA ARG A 92 -3.73 -6.47 11.03
C ARG A 92 -4.94 -5.56 11.17
N GLY A 93 -6.08 -5.95 10.58
CA GLY A 93 -7.34 -5.23 10.69
C GLY A 93 -7.78 -5.08 12.15
N ILE A 94 -7.67 -6.15 12.95
CA ILE A 94 -8.00 -6.09 14.39
C ILE A 94 -7.10 -5.10 15.13
N GLU A 95 -5.78 -5.16 14.93
CA GLU A 95 -4.84 -4.26 15.61
C GLU A 95 -5.08 -2.79 15.24
N VAL A 96 -5.30 -2.51 13.94
CA VAL A 96 -5.63 -1.18 13.45
C VAL A 96 -6.99 -0.72 13.99
N GLY A 97 -8.01 -1.57 13.91
CA GLY A 97 -9.36 -1.27 14.39
C GLY A 97 -9.36 -0.96 15.89
N LEU A 98 -8.68 -1.78 16.70
CA LEU A 98 -8.61 -1.60 18.15
C LEU A 98 -7.94 -0.27 18.51
N ALA A 99 -6.80 0.04 17.89
CA ALA A 99 -6.10 1.30 18.12
C ALA A 99 -6.96 2.53 17.76
N HIS A 100 -7.64 2.51 16.61
CA HIS A 100 -8.47 3.63 16.16
C HIS A 100 -9.78 3.72 16.95
N GLY A 101 -10.42 2.59 17.27
CA GLY A 101 -11.63 2.55 18.10
C GLY A 101 -11.36 3.11 19.49
N TYR A 102 -10.23 2.74 20.11
CA TYR A 102 -9.81 3.28 21.40
C TYR A 102 -9.54 4.79 21.33
N LEU A 103 -8.84 5.25 20.29
CA LEU A 103 -8.50 6.67 20.08
C LEU A 103 -9.76 7.55 19.95
N LEU A 104 -10.75 7.10 19.19
CA LEU A 104 -11.91 7.91 18.83
C LEU A 104 -12.85 8.20 20.00
N VAL A 105 -12.91 7.34 21.02
CA VAL A 105 -13.81 7.55 22.18
C VAL A 105 -13.47 8.85 22.93
N GLY A 106 -12.19 9.20 23.06
CA GLY A 106 -11.75 10.39 23.81
C GLY A 106 -12.37 11.69 23.29
N PRO A 107 -12.15 12.07 22.02
CA PRO A 107 -12.75 13.26 21.42
C PRO A 107 -14.28 13.28 21.49
N PHE A 108 -14.95 12.17 21.18
CA PHE A 108 -16.42 12.12 21.19
C PHE A 108 -17.02 12.25 22.59
N ALA A 109 -16.37 11.68 23.61
CA ALA A 109 -16.85 11.78 24.99
C ALA A 109 -16.60 13.18 25.59
N LEU A 110 -15.39 13.74 25.40
CA LEU A 110 -14.99 15.00 26.05
C LEU A 110 -15.40 16.25 25.28
N THR A 111 -15.32 16.22 23.95
CA THR A 111 -15.63 17.39 23.09
C THR A 111 -16.95 17.26 22.36
N GLY A 112 -17.74 16.23 22.69
CA GLY A 112 -19.06 16.01 22.11
C GLY A 112 -20.10 17.05 22.57
N PRO A 113 -21.24 17.15 21.85
CA PRO A 113 -22.30 18.10 22.18
C PRO A 113 -22.94 17.83 23.55
N LEU A 114 -22.90 16.58 24.03
CA LEU A 114 -23.47 16.16 25.30
C LEU A 114 -22.45 16.09 26.45
N ARG A 115 -21.25 16.67 26.27
CA ARG A 115 -20.14 16.61 27.25
C ARG A 115 -20.49 17.09 28.66
N ASN A 116 -21.41 18.05 28.79
CA ASN A 116 -21.82 18.62 30.09
C ASN A 116 -22.95 17.83 30.77
N THR A 117 -23.43 16.75 30.16
CA THR A 117 -24.52 15.93 30.68
C THR A 117 -23.97 14.68 31.36
N PRO A 118 -24.69 14.04 32.30
CA PRO A 118 -24.22 12.79 32.90
C PRO A 118 -24.18 11.61 31.90
N VAL A 119 -24.69 11.80 30.68
CA VAL A 119 -24.79 10.79 29.62
C VAL A 119 -23.65 10.92 28.58
N HIS A 120 -22.67 11.81 28.81
CA HIS A 120 -21.56 12.08 27.88
C HIS A 120 -20.77 10.81 27.48
N GLY A 121 -20.60 9.85 28.40
CA GLY A 121 -19.91 8.60 28.13
C GLY A 121 -20.63 7.69 27.14
N GLN A 122 -21.94 7.51 27.33
CA GLN A 122 -22.76 6.70 26.43
C GLN A 122 -22.86 7.37 25.06
N ALA A 123 -23.08 8.68 25.02
CA ALA A 123 -23.11 9.45 23.79
C ALA A 123 -21.77 9.40 23.03
N GLY A 124 -20.65 9.50 23.74
CA GLY A 124 -19.31 9.43 23.17
C GLY A 124 -18.99 8.06 22.58
N ALA A 125 -19.32 6.98 23.30
CA ALA A 125 -19.12 5.61 22.84
C ALA A 125 -19.99 5.29 21.62
N LEU A 126 -21.27 5.70 21.61
CA LEU A 126 -22.16 5.53 20.46
C LEU A 126 -21.69 6.33 19.24
N GLY A 127 -21.23 7.57 19.44
CA GLY A 127 -20.66 8.40 18.38
C GLY A 127 -19.41 7.77 17.76
N ALA A 128 -18.50 7.27 18.58
CA ALA A 128 -17.29 6.58 18.13
C ALA A 128 -17.62 5.26 17.39
N ALA A 129 -18.55 4.45 17.91
CA ALA A 129 -19.00 3.23 17.26
C ALA A 129 -19.67 3.51 15.89
N GLY A 130 -20.46 4.58 15.81
CA GLY A 130 -21.05 5.05 14.56
C GLY A 130 -19.97 5.43 13.54
N LEU A 131 -18.95 6.19 13.96
CA LEU A 131 -17.84 6.56 13.08
C LEU A 131 -17.03 5.35 12.60
N VAL A 132 -16.72 4.40 13.48
CA VAL A 132 -16.06 3.13 13.11
C VAL A 132 -16.88 2.36 12.07
N THR A 133 -18.21 2.34 12.21
CA THR A 133 -19.11 1.69 11.25
C THR A 133 -19.05 2.38 9.89
N ILE A 134 -19.09 3.71 9.85
CA ILE A 134 -18.95 4.50 8.61
C ILE A 134 -17.61 4.22 7.94
N LEU A 135 -16.51 4.25 8.69
CA LEU A 135 -15.17 3.94 8.17
C LEU A 135 -15.09 2.51 7.63
N SER A 136 -15.74 1.54 8.28
CA SER A 136 -15.79 0.15 7.82
C SER A 136 -16.53 0.02 6.48
N VAL A 137 -17.60 0.80 6.28
CA VAL A 137 -18.29 0.89 4.98
C VAL A 137 -17.41 1.55 3.93
N CYS A 138 -16.71 2.63 4.26
CA CYS A 138 -15.76 3.28 3.34
C CYS A 138 -14.65 2.32 2.89
N LEU A 139 -14.10 1.53 3.82
CA LEU A 139 -13.09 0.52 3.50
C LEU A 139 -13.67 -0.60 2.62
N THR A 140 -14.91 -1.03 2.88
CA THR A 140 -15.58 -2.04 2.05
C THR A 140 -15.81 -1.52 0.63
N MET A 141 -16.27 -0.27 0.49
CA MET A 141 -16.44 0.39 -0.80
C MET A 141 -15.12 0.50 -1.56
N TYR A 142 -14.03 0.86 -0.87
CA TYR A 142 -12.69 0.86 -1.46
C TYR A 142 -12.27 -0.54 -1.95
N GLY A 143 -12.56 -1.58 -1.18
CA GLY A 143 -12.25 -2.96 -1.56
C GLY A 143 -12.94 -3.38 -2.85
N VAL A 144 -14.24 -3.09 -2.96
CA VAL A 144 -15.05 -3.40 -4.14
C VAL A 144 -14.61 -2.57 -5.36
N ALA A 145 -14.23 -1.31 -5.18
CA ALA A 145 -13.82 -0.44 -6.28
C ALA A 145 -12.38 -0.71 -6.77
N SER A 146 -11.50 -1.24 -5.90
CA SER A 146 -10.06 -1.34 -6.17
C SER A 146 -9.59 -2.74 -6.56
N PHE A 147 -10.31 -3.79 -6.16
CA PHE A 147 -9.89 -5.19 -6.39
C PHE A 147 -10.99 -6.00 -7.06
N ASN A 148 -10.66 -6.70 -8.15
CA ASN A 148 -11.55 -7.70 -8.72
C ASN A 148 -11.27 -9.09 -8.12
N GLU A 149 -12.29 -9.94 -8.16
CA GLU A 149 -12.16 -11.34 -7.72
C GLU A 149 -11.25 -12.11 -8.68
N GLY A 150 -10.18 -12.72 -8.13
CA GLY A 150 -9.23 -13.53 -8.90
C GLY A 150 -7.97 -12.78 -9.35
N ASP A 151 -7.88 -11.46 -9.18
CA ASP A 151 -6.67 -10.70 -9.49
C ASP A 151 -5.53 -11.02 -8.49
N PRO A 152 -4.28 -11.18 -8.98
CA PRO A 152 -3.13 -11.35 -8.11
C PRO A 152 -2.84 -10.05 -7.34
N SER A 153 -2.17 -10.18 -6.19
CA SER A 153 -1.84 -9.02 -5.34
C SER A 153 -1.03 -7.96 -6.11
N THR A 154 -1.49 -6.71 -6.05
CA THR A 154 -0.83 -5.55 -6.68
C THR A 154 0.35 -5.02 -5.87
N ALA A 155 0.66 -5.63 -4.72
CA ALA A 155 1.73 -5.19 -3.84
C ALA A 155 3.11 -5.44 -4.46
N PRO A 156 4.11 -4.58 -4.17
CA PRO A 156 5.47 -4.76 -4.65
C PRO A 156 6.07 -6.07 -4.12
N THR A 157 6.53 -6.91 -5.04
CA THR A 157 7.17 -8.22 -4.78
C THR A 157 8.68 -8.13 -4.59
N LEU A 158 9.23 -6.92 -4.52
CA LEU A 158 10.66 -6.68 -4.34
C LEU A 158 10.90 -5.90 -3.05
N THR A 159 11.89 -6.34 -2.29
CA THR A 159 12.46 -5.54 -1.19
C THR A 159 13.41 -4.48 -1.73
N LEU A 160 13.73 -3.48 -0.91
CA LEU A 160 14.69 -2.44 -1.26
C LEU A 160 16.07 -3.01 -1.65
N THR A 161 16.46 -4.16 -1.07
CA THR A 161 17.69 -4.89 -1.41
C THR A 161 17.55 -5.79 -2.66
N GLY A 162 16.46 -5.67 -3.42
CA GLY A 162 16.21 -6.45 -4.64
C GLY A 162 15.79 -7.91 -4.42
N ARG A 163 15.62 -8.37 -3.17
CA ARG A 163 15.15 -9.74 -2.88
C ARG A 163 13.67 -9.86 -3.25
N LYS A 164 13.31 -10.94 -3.94
CA LYS A 164 11.91 -11.33 -4.17
C LYS A 164 11.22 -11.62 -2.84
N LYS A 165 10.05 -11.02 -2.66
CA LYS A 165 9.19 -11.08 -1.49
C LYS A 165 7.80 -11.50 -1.95
N GLU A 166 7.11 -12.30 -1.13
CA GLU A 166 5.71 -12.59 -1.37
C GLU A 166 4.89 -11.29 -1.41
N ALA A 167 4.04 -11.16 -2.44
CA ALA A 167 3.15 -10.03 -2.57
C ALA A 167 2.23 -9.97 -1.34
N ASP A 168 1.96 -8.77 -0.83
CA ASP A 168 1.11 -8.61 0.33
C ASP A 168 -0.30 -9.13 0.05
N LYS A 169 -0.73 -10.12 0.82
CA LYS A 169 -2.07 -10.72 0.72
C LYS A 169 -3.18 -9.69 0.94
N LEU A 170 -2.88 -8.56 1.59
CA LEU A 170 -3.82 -7.44 1.80
C LEU A 170 -4.35 -6.85 0.49
N GLN A 171 -3.52 -6.75 -0.55
CA GLN A 171 -3.88 -6.12 -1.83
C GLN A 171 -4.60 -7.10 -2.77
N THR A 172 -5.53 -7.89 -2.21
CA THR A 172 -6.40 -8.81 -2.94
C THR A 172 -7.84 -8.61 -2.45
N ALA A 173 -8.84 -8.96 -3.25
CA ALA A 173 -10.25 -8.80 -2.85
C ALA A 173 -10.57 -9.56 -1.54
N ASP A 174 -10.17 -10.83 -1.44
CA ASP A 174 -10.36 -11.66 -0.24
C ASP A 174 -9.54 -11.14 0.97
N GLY A 175 -8.30 -10.72 0.74
CA GLY A 175 -7.46 -10.17 1.80
C GLY A 175 -7.99 -8.85 2.35
N TRP A 176 -8.49 -7.97 1.48
CA TRP A 176 -9.08 -6.70 1.88
C TRP A 176 -10.39 -6.90 2.64
N ALA A 177 -11.26 -7.82 2.20
CA ALA A 177 -12.48 -8.17 2.94
C ALA A 177 -12.19 -8.70 4.35
N LYS A 178 -11.14 -9.53 4.50
CA LYS A 178 -10.67 -10.00 5.82
C LYS A 178 -10.13 -8.86 6.69
N PHE A 179 -9.45 -7.89 6.08
CA PHE A 179 -8.96 -6.70 6.77
C PHE A 179 -10.12 -5.80 7.25
N THR A 180 -11.12 -5.54 6.41
CA THR A 180 -12.28 -4.71 6.80
C THR A 180 -13.11 -5.36 7.90
N GLY A 181 -13.32 -6.68 7.84
CA GLY A 181 -13.96 -7.44 8.90
C GLY A 181 -13.18 -7.36 10.22
N GLY A 182 -11.85 -7.49 10.16
CA GLY A 182 -10.96 -7.30 11.30
C GLY A 182 -11.02 -5.89 11.88
N PHE A 183 -11.04 -4.87 11.02
CA PHE A 183 -11.14 -3.46 11.42
C PHE A 183 -12.46 -3.16 12.13
N PHE A 184 -13.58 -3.66 11.62
CA PHE A 184 -14.89 -3.48 12.25
C PHE A 184 -14.94 -4.12 13.65
N PHE A 185 -14.53 -5.39 13.75
CA PHE A 185 -14.50 -6.12 15.02
C PHE A 185 -13.54 -5.47 16.03
N GLY A 186 -12.32 -5.12 15.58
CA GLY A 186 -11.33 -4.40 16.37
C GLY A 186 -11.82 -3.02 16.80
N GLY A 187 -12.49 -2.29 15.93
CA GLY A 187 -12.99 -0.94 16.22
C GLY A 187 -14.09 -0.92 17.27
N ILE A 188 -15.09 -1.78 17.16
CA ILE A 188 -16.16 -1.88 18.16
C ILE A 188 -15.61 -2.39 19.50
N SER A 189 -14.73 -3.39 19.49
CA SER A 189 -14.07 -3.86 20.72
C SER A 189 -13.19 -2.79 21.37
N GLY A 190 -12.46 -1.99 20.58
CA GLY A 190 -11.66 -0.86 21.09
C GLY A 190 -12.51 0.24 21.73
N VAL A 191 -13.67 0.56 21.14
CA VAL A 191 -14.64 1.51 21.70
C VAL A 191 -15.21 1.00 23.04
N LEU A 192 -15.61 -0.27 23.09
CA LEU A 192 -16.10 -0.89 24.33
C LEU A 192 -15.02 -0.91 25.43
N TRP A 193 -13.77 -1.19 25.05
CA TRP A 193 -12.65 -1.20 25.99
C TRP A 193 -12.37 0.20 26.54
N ALA A 194 -12.36 1.23 25.70
CA ALA A 194 -12.22 2.62 26.14
C ALA A 194 -13.35 3.04 27.09
N TYR A 195 -14.60 2.70 26.75
CA TYR A 195 -15.75 2.95 27.63
C TYR A 195 -15.61 2.23 28.98
N PHE A 196 -15.17 0.97 28.98
CA PHE A 196 -14.96 0.19 30.20
C PHE A 196 -13.87 0.81 31.10
N LEU A 197 -12.73 1.22 30.54
CA LEU A 197 -11.65 1.84 31.31
C LEU A 197 -12.05 3.20 31.90
N LEU A 198 -12.86 3.97 31.18
CA LEU A 198 -13.28 5.31 31.61
C LEU A 198 -14.41 5.26 32.64
N TYR A 199 -15.40 4.38 32.49
CA TYR A 199 -16.63 4.43 33.30
C TYR A 199 -16.82 3.27 34.28
N VAL A 200 -16.01 2.20 34.19
CA VAL A 200 -16.10 1.05 35.13
C VAL A 200 -14.89 0.99 36.05
N LEU A 201 -13.69 1.12 35.48
CA LEU A 201 -12.44 1.07 36.24
C LEU A 201 -12.09 2.40 36.92
N ASP A 202 -12.76 3.49 36.52
CA ASP A 202 -12.71 4.84 37.12
C ASP A 202 -11.27 5.29 37.45
N LEU A 203 -10.35 4.94 36.54
CA LEU A 203 -8.92 5.23 36.66
C LEU A 203 -8.69 6.76 36.76
N PRO A 204 -7.58 7.22 37.38
CA PRO A 204 -7.30 8.64 37.57
C PRO A 204 -6.89 9.32 36.25
N TYR A 205 -7.78 9.33 35.27
CA TYR A 205 -7.62 9.99 33.99
C TYR A 205 -8.28 11.38 34.03
N TYR A 206 -7.80 12.26 33.17
CA TYR A 206 -8.28 13.64 33.06
C TYR A 206 -9.58 13.69 32.23
N PHE A 207 -10.68 13.20 32.80
CA PHE A 207 -12.02 13.23 32.16
C PHE A 207 -13.17 13.63 33.11
N LYS A 208 -12.87 13.85 34.40
CA LYS A 208 -13.81 14.40 35.39
C LYS A 208 -13.86 15.92 35.33
#